data_AF-A4C9V3-F1
#
_entry.id   AF-A4C9V3-F1
#
_cell.length_a   1.000
_cell.length_b   1.000
_cell.length_c   1.000
_cell.angle_alpha   90.00
_cell.angle_beta   90.00
_cell.angle_gamma   90.00
#
_symmetry.space_group_name_H-M   'P 1'
#
loop_
_entity.id
_entity.type
_entity.pdbx_description
1 polymer ?
#
loop_
_entity_poly.entity_id
_entity_poly.type
_entity_poly.pdbx_seq_one_letter_code
_entity_poly.pdbx_strand_id
1 'polypeptide(L)'
;MKFERYLLPEFGHLRLDEITRTHVIKFRALTCEPKRSSRNKKLSNDWINHVMTPLRGILNEAALRYEFATPFINIKPLKIDKTPIEPFSLAEVQYFLSNVREDFQDYYTVRFFTAMRTTEIDGLKWQFVNLDRQEILCKKHWSMAM
;
A
#
# COMPACT_ATOMS: atom_id res chain seq x y z
N MET A 1 -6.33 3.99 -10.91
CA MET A 1 -6.38 4.96 -9.78
C MET A 1 -7.57 4.61 -8.85
N LYS A 2 -7.40 4.49 -7.52
CA LYS A 2 -8.51 4.10 -6.60
C LYS A 2 -9.67 5.11 -6.62
N PHE A 3 -9.32 6.39 -6.81
CA PHE A 3 -10.25 7.51 -6.89
C PHE A 3 -11.25 7.36 -8.05
N GLU A 4 -10.78 7.23 -9.30
CA GLU A 4 -11.63 7.04 -10.48
C GLU A 4 -12.54 5.82 -10.42
N ARG A 5 -12.04 4.73 -9.87
CA ARG A 5 -12.76 3.45 -9.93
C ARG A 5 -13.82 3.31 -8.84
N TYR A 6 -13.66 3.97 -7.70
CA TYR A 6 -14.51 3.76 -6.53
C TYR A 6 -15.13 5.05 -5.99
N LEU A 7 -14.38 6.16 -5.93
CA LEU A 7 -14.88 7.39 -5.33
C LEU A 7 -15.68 8.24 -6.32
N LEU A 8 -15.17 8.43 -7.55
CA LEU A 8 -15.87 9.23 -8.56
C LEU A 8 -17.26 8.68 -8.95
N PRO A 9 -17.47 7.37 -9.15
CA PRO A 9 -18.79 6.86 -9.53
C PRO A 9 -19.85 7.09 -8.45
N GLU A 10 -19.46 7.02 -7.17
CA GLU A 10 -20.39 7.17 -6.04
C GLU A 10 -20.60 8.64 -5.64
N PHE A 11 -19.54 9.45 -5.63
CA PHE A 11 -19.60 10.81 -5.05
C PHE A 11 -19.40 11.92 -6.09
N GLY A 12 -18.92 11.62 -7.29
CA GLY A 12 -18.55 12.63 -8.28
C GLY A 12 -19.72 13.45 -8.83
N HIS A 13 -20.95 13.00 -8.62
CA HIS A 13 -22.18 13.71 -9.00
C HIS A 13 -22.79 14.53 -7.87
N LEU A 14 -22.24 14.46 -6.66
CA LEU A 14 -22.69 15.20 -5.48
C LEU A 14 -21.75 16.37 -5.21
N ARG A 15 -22.30 17.47 -4.67
CA ARG A 15 -21.45 18.51 -4.11
C ARG A 15 -20.82 18.05 -2.80
N LEU A 16 -19.65 18.58 -2.46
CA LEU A 16 -18.90 18.14 -1.27
C LEU A 16 -19.66 18.42 0.05
N ASP A 17 -20.44 19.49 0.10
CA ASP A 17 -21.31 19.90 1.21
C ASP A 17 -22.58 19.05 1.33
N GLU A 18 -22.98 18.35 0.27
CA GLU A 18 -24.13 17.42 0.28
C GLU A 18 -23.75 16.00 0.73
N ILE A 19 -22.46 15.68 0.77
CA ILE A 19 -22.00 14.37 1.22
C ILE A 19 -22.23 14.28 2.72
N THR A 20 -23.15 13.41 3.13
CA THR A 20 -23.46 13.17 4.54
C THR A 20 -22.68 11.98 5.10
N ARG A 21 -22.62 11.88 6.43
CA ARG A 21 -22.09 10.70 7.12
C ARG A 21 -22.75 9.39 6.66
N THR A 22 -24.05 9.44 6.38
CA THR A 22 -24.83 8.28 5.90
C THR A 22 -24.32 7.80 4.55
N HIS A 23 -24.01 8.71 3.63
CA HIS A 23 -23.41 8.36 2.34
C HIS A 23 -22.07 7.64 2.53
N VAL A 24 -21.20 8.14 3.40
CA VAL A 24 -19.89 7.54 3.67
C VAL A 24 -20.01 6.13 4.27
N ILE A 25 -20.94 5.92 5.20
CA ILE A 25 -21.18 4.60 5.82
C ILE A 25 -21.77 3.62 4.80
N LYS A 26 -22.75 4.07 4.01
CA LYS A 26 -23.38 3.26 2.96
C LYS A 26 -22.34 2.84 1.92
N PHE A 27 -21.50 3.77 1.48
CA PHE A 27 -20.40 3.49 0.55
C PHE A 27 -19.42 2.44 1.12
N ARG A 28 -19.04 2.56 2.40
CA ARG A 28 -18.18 1.56 3.05
C ARG A 28 -18.84 0.18 3.05
N ALA A 29 -20.13 0.10 3.37
CA ALA A 29 -20.88 -1.16 3.36
C ALA A 29 -20.96 -1.78 1.96
N LEU A 30 -21.31 -0.99 0.94
CA LEU A 30 -21.33 -1.44 -0.47
C LEU A 30 -19.96 -1.91 -0.94
N THR A 31 -18.88 -1.29 -0.47
CA THR A 31 -17.51 -1.70 -0.80
C THR A 31 -17.12 -3.02 -0.13
N CYS A 32 -17.73 -3.36 1.01
CA CYS A 32 -17.56 -4.68 1.65
C CYS A 32 -18.29 -5.80 0.91
N GLU A 33 -19.32 -5.49 0.13
CA GLU A 33 -20.14 -6.49 -0.55
C GLU A 33 -19.41 -7.09 -1.76
N PRO A 34 -19.46 -8.42 -1.94
CA PRO A 34 -18.85 -9.07 -3.11
C PRO A 34 -19.62 -8.68 -4.38
N LYS A 35 -18.91 -8.12 -5.37
CA LYS A 35 -19.50 -7.83 -6.69
C LYS A 35 -19.83 -9.13 -7.43
N ARG A 36 -21.06 -9.24 -7.96
CA ARG A 36 -21.60 -10.42 -8.66
C ARG A 36 -20.73 -10.95 -9.81
N SER A 37 -19.91 -10.10 -10.45
CA SER A 37 -19.06 -10.48 -11.59
C SER A 37 -17.67 -11.02 -11.20
N SER A 38 -17.24 -10.88 -9.95
CA SER A 38 -15.91 -11.30 -9.50
C SER A 38 -16.05 -12.41 -8.47
N ARG A 39 -16.23 -13.65 -8.95
CA ARG A 39 -16.08 -14.94 -8.25
C ARG A 39 -15.72 -14.79 -6.76
N ASN A 40 -16.72 -14.55 -5.91
CA ASN A 40 -16.71 -14.59 -4.44
C ASN A 40 -15.58 -13.90 -3.65
N LYS A 41 -14.76 -13.01 -4.23
CA LYS A 41 -13.64 -12.42 -3.48
C LYS A 41 -14.07 -11.12 -2.79
N LYS A 42 -14.38 -11.20 -1.50
CA LYS A 42 -14.51 -10.02 -0.62
C LYS A 42 -13.18 -9.27 -0.60
N LEU A 43 -13.24 -7.93 -0.66
CA LEU A 43 -12.08 -7.07 -0.50
C LEU A 43 -11.58 -7.15 0.94
N SER A 44 -10.26 -7.07 1.16
CA SER A 44 -9.70 -7.08 2.51
C SER A 44 -10.05 -5.79 3.26
N ASN A 45 -10.16 -5.86 4.58
CA ASN A 45 -10.39 -4.69 5.43
C ASN A 45 -9.32 -3.60 5.21
N ASP A 46 -8.07 -4.02 5.02
CA ASP A 46 -6.95 -3.14 4.68
C ASP A 46 -7.18 -2.40 3.35
N TRP A 47 -7.59 -3.12 2.31
CA TRP A 47 -7.90 -2.52 1.01
C TRP A 47 -9.04 -1.51 1.11
N ILE A 48 -10.10 -1.84 1.85
CA ILE A 48 -11.26 -0.95 2.07
C ILE A 48 -10.81 0.30 2.82
N ASN A 49 -10.04 0.15 3.89
CA ASN A 49 -9.47 1.30 4.62
C ASN A 49 -8.65 2.19 3.69
N HIS A 50 -7.84 1.61 2.80
CA HIS A 50 -7.08 2.35 1.81
C HIS A 50 -7.92 3.09 0.75
N VAL A 51 -9.16 2.67 0.49
CA VAL A 51 -10.11 3.45 -0.34
C VAL A 51 -10.78 4.55 0.48
N MET A 52 -11.06 4.30 1.76
CA MET A 52 -11.67 5.30 2.65
C MET A 52 -10.71 6.43 3.02
N THR A 53 -9.40 6.18 3.10
CA THR A 53 -8.37 7.19 3.42
C THR A 53 -8.39 8.40 2.49
N PRO A 54 -8.32 8.27 1.16
CA PRO A 54 -8.39 9.42 0.27
C PRO A 54 -9.74 10.15 0.35
N LEU A 55 -10.85 9.42 0.52
CA LEU A 55 -12.17 10.04 0.73
C LEU A 55 -12.18 10.92 1.99
N ARG A 56 -11.61 10.42 3.10
CA ARG A 56 -11.45 11.20 4.34
C ARG A 56 -10.63 12.46 4.13
N GLY A 57 -9.50 12.35 3.41
CA GLY A 57 -8.65 13.49 3.09
C GLY A 57 -9.43 14.57 2.33
N ILE A 58 -10.09 14.19 1.23
CA ILE A 58 -10.89 15.10 0.39
C ILE A 58 -11.95 15.82 1.22
N LEU A 59 -12.73 15.08 2.01
CA LEU A 59 -13.83 15.65 2.80
C LEU A 59 -13.34 16.55 3.92
N ASN A 60 -12.22 16.21 4.57
CA ASN A 60 -11.63 17.04 5.61
C ASN A 60 -11.04 18.33 5.04
N GLU A 61 -10.32 18.27 3.93
CA GLU A 61 -9.77 19.45 3.25
C GLU A 61 -10.90 20.37 2.74
N ALA A 62 -11.97 19.80 2.20
CA ALA A 62 -13.12 20.57 1.75
C ALA A 62 -13.84 21.25 2.93
N ALA A 63 -14.09 20.51 4.01
CA ALA A 63 -14.70 21.03 5.23
C ALA A 63 -13.89 22.20 5.81
N LEU A 64 -12.55 22.09 5.82
CA LEU A 64 -11.66 23.14 6.29
C LEU A 64 -11.70 24.37 5.37
N ARG A 65 -11.63 24.18 4.06
CA ARG A 65 -11.53 25.26 3.08
C ARG A 65 -12.85 26.03 2.86
N TYR A 66 -13.97 25.34 2.99
CA TYR A 66 -15.30 25.90 2.72
C TYR A 66 -16.16 26.01 3.99
N GLU A 67 -15.54 25.87 5.16
CA GLU A 67 -16.12 26.15 6.48
C GLU A 67 -17.42 25.39 6.78
N PHE A 68 -17.50 24.12 6.37
CA PHE A 68 -18.62 23.23 6.71
C PHE A 68 -18.16 22.06 7.59
N ALA A 69 -19.10 21.40 8.25
CA ALA A 69 -18.78 20.25 9.10
C ALA A 69 -18.40 19.03 8.25
N THR A 70 -17.23 18.43 8.53
CA THR A 70 -16.82 17.19 7.83
C THR A 70 -17.85 16.08 8.07
N PRO A 71 -18.31 15.36 7.03
CA PRO A 71 -19.19 14.21 7.21
C PRO A 71 -18.44 12.95 7.71
N PHE A 72 -17.11 12.97 7.74
CA PHE A 72 -16.27 11.84 8.15
C PHE A 72 -16.08 11.80 9.68
N ILE A 73 -17.17 11.88 10.45
CA ILE A 73 -17.15 11.93 11.91
C ILE A 73 -17.33 10.53 12.50
N ASN A 74 -16.42 10.15 13.41
CA ASN A 74 -16.47 8.90 14.16
C ASN A 74 -16.56 7.64 13.27
N ILE A 75 -15.97 7.69 12.07
CA ILE A 75 -15.86 6.55 11.16
C ILE A 75 -14.50 5.90 11.39
N LYS A 76 -14.48 4.85 12.22
CA LYS A 76 -13.26 4.10 12.52
C LYS A 76 -12.84 3.23 11.33
N PRO A 77 -11.54 3.05 11.08
CA PRO A 77 -11.05 2.02 10.16
C PRO A 77 -11.58 0.64 10.54
N LEU A 78 -11.79 -0.22 9.55
CA LEU A 78 -12.08 -1.63 9.76
C LEU A 78 -10.88 -2.30 10.43
N LYS A 79 -11.13 -3.25 11.33
CA LYS A 79 -10.08 -3.98 12.04
C LYS A 79 -9.24 -4.77 11.02
N ILE A 80 -7.92 -4.59 11.09
CA ILE A 80 -6.96 -5.39 10.33
C ILE A 80 -6.30 -6.31 11.35
N ASP A 81 -6.51 -7.62 11.21
CA ASP A 81 -5.75 -8.58 11.99
C ASP A 81 -4.33 -8.63 11.42
N LYS A 82 -3.34 -8.42 12.29
CA LYS A 82 -1.94 -8.47 11.88
C LYS A 82 -1.60 -9.91 11.55
N THR A 83 -1.16 -10.15 10.32
CA THR A 83 -0.59 -11.45 9.96
C THR A 83 0.71 -11.64 10.75
N PRO A 84 0.92 -12.79 11.41
CA PRO A 84 2.20 -13.08 12.04
C PRO A 84 3.28 -13.08 10.95
N ILE A 85 4.41 -12.42 11.25
CA ILE A 85 5.57 -12.40 10.37
C ILE A 85 6.49 -13.51 10.86
N GLU A 86 6.80 -14.45 9.98
CA GLU A 86 7.74 -15.54 10.23
C GLU A 86 9.01 -15.30 9.38
N PRO A 87 10.07 -14.72 9.96
CA PRO A 87 11.31 -14.49 9.24
C PRO A 87 12.07 -15.80 9.04
N PHE A 88 12.79 -15.91 7.92
CA PHE A 88 13.71 -17.02 7.69
C PHE A 88 14.82 -17.05 8.76
N SER A 89 15.13 -18.24 9.24
CA SER A 89 16.34 -18.52 9.99
C SER A 89 17.58 -18.46 9.09
N LEU A 90 18.76 -18.32 9.70
CA LEU A 90 20.02 -18.30 8.95
C LEU A 90 20.24 -19.59 8.13
N ALA A 91 19.81 -20.74 8.67
CA ALA A 91 19.90 -22.02 7.97
C ALA A 91 19.01 -22.04 6.71
N GLU A 92 17.80 -21.48 6.79
CA GLU A 92 16.89 -21.37 5.64
C GLU A 92 17.40 -20.35 4.62
N VAL A 93 18.00 -19.24 5.07
CA VAL A 93 18.66 -18.29 4.15
C VAL A 93 19.78 -18.99 3.38
N GLN A 94 20.65 -19.74 4.06
CA GLN A 94 21.73 -20.48 3.40
C GLN A 94 21.19 -21.54 2.44
N TYR A 95 20.14 -22.26 2.84
CA TYR A 95 19.49 -23.24 1.98
C TYR A 95 18.84 -22.59 0.75
N PHE A 96 18.21 -21.43 0.91
CA PHE A 96 17.65 -20.66 -0.20
C PHE A 96 18.77 -20.24 -1.18
N LEU A 97 19.85 -19.66 -0.66
CA LEU A 97 20.97 -19.16 -1.48
C LEU A 97 21.74 -20.26 -2.20
N SER A 98 21.73 -21.51 -1.70
CA SER A 98 22.34 -22.64 -2.40
C SER A 98 21.47 -23.25 -3.50
N ASN A 99 20.17 -22.93 -3.54
CA ASN A 99 19.21 -23.51 -4.48
C ASN A 99 18.60 -22.50 -5.45
N VAL A 100 18.84 -21.20 -5.25
CA VAL A 100 18.40 -20.15 -6.18
C VAL A 100 19.19 -20.22 -7.49
N ARG A 101 18.61 -19.69 -8.57
CA ARG A 101 19.28 -19.55 -9.87
C ARG A 101 20.56 -18.72 -9.71
N GLU A 102 21.64 -19.17 -10.33
CA GLU A 102 23.00 -18.63 -10.15
C GLU A 102 23.07 -17.11 -10.38
N ASP A 103 22.40 -16.60 -11.41
CA ASP A 103 22.32 -15.17 -11.76
C ASP A 103 21.57 -14.30 -10.73
N PHE A 104 20.79 -14.91 -9.83
CA PHE A 104 20.09 -14.22 -8.74
C PHE A 104 20.78 -14.38 -7.38
N GLN A 105 21.84 -15.19 -7.29
CA GLN A 105 22.47 -15.49 -6.01
C GLN A 105 23.00 -14.23 -5.32
N ASP A 106 23.72 -13.38 -6.05
CA ASP A 106 24.25 -12.10 -5.53
C ASP A 106 23.11 -11.16 -5.12
N TYR A 107 22.05 -11.09 -5.93
CA TYR A 107 20.88 -10.25 -5.67
C TYR A 107 20.23 -10.61 -4.33
N TYR A 108 19.93 -11.89 -4.10
CA TYR A 108 19.32 -12.32 -2.86
C TYR A 108 20.27 -12.28 -1.67
N THR A 109 21.57 -12.54 -1.88
CA THR A 109 22.59 -12.41 -0.83
C THR A 109 22.61 -10.99 -0.28
N VAL A 110 22.77 -9.99 -1.16
CA VAL A 110 22.72 -8.59 -0.75
C VAL A 110 21.40 -8.29 -0.06
N ARG A 111 20.26 -8.73 -0.60
CA ARG A 111 18.93 -8.45 -0.03
C ARG A 111 18.73 -9.01 1.37
N PHE A 112 19.16 -10.25 1.64
CA PHE A 112 19.04 -10.86 2.97
C PHE A 112 19.92 -10.16 4.00
N PHE A 113 21.14 -9.77 3.62
CA PHE A 113 22.14 -9.25 4.58
C PHE A 113 22.13 -7.73 4.73
N THR A 114 21.49 -6.98 3.83
CA THR A 114 21.39 -5.52 3.90
C THR A 114 19.98 -5.01 4.19
N ALA A 115 18.97 -5.89 4.10
CA ALA A 115 17.55 -5.55 4.24
C ALA A 115 17.07 -4.42 3.31
N MET A 116 17.75 -4.22 2.17
CA MET A 116 17.36 -3.22 1.17
C MET A 116 15.95 -3.52 0.62
N ARG A 117 15.16 -2.48 0.45
CA ARG A 117 13.84 -2.58 -0.20
C ARG A 117 14.01 -2.89 -1.68
N THR A 118 12.99 -3.48 -2.29
CA THR A 118 12.99 -3.86 -3.71
C THR A 118 13.48 -2.73 -4.62
N THR A 119 12.93 -1.53 -4.46
CA THR A 119 13.31 -0.36 -5.29
C THR A 119 14.71 0.19 -5.02
N GLU A 120 15.29 -0.13 -3.86
CA GLU A 120 16.64 0.29 -3.48
C GLU A 120 17.68 -0.65 -4.10
N ILE A 121 17.45 -1.97 -4.03
CA ILE A 121 18.38 -2.97 -4.60
C ILE A 121 18.31 -3.00 -6.13
N ASP A 122 17.10 -2.94 -6.71
CA ASP A 122 16.92 -2.89 -8.16
C ASP A 122 17.53 -1.61 -8.77
N GLY A 123 17.61 -0.54 -7.96
CA GLY A 123 18.17 0.74 -8.33
C GLY A 123 19.66 0.93 -7.99
N LEU A 124 20.30 -0.08 -7.40
CA LEU A 124 21.68 0.01 -6.92
C LEU A 124 22.65 0.13 -8.11
N LYS A 125 23.61 1.05 -7.99
CA LYS A 125 24.65 1.28 -8.99
C LYS A 125 26.01 1.15 -8.34
N TRP A 126 27.00 0.63 -9.08
CA TRP A 126 28.37 0.43 -8.60
C TRP A 126 29.03 1.66 -7.97
N GLN A 127 28.73 2.87 -8.45
CA GLN A 127 29.24 4.12 -7.86
C GLN A 127 28.84 4.33 -6.38
N PHE A 128 27.85 3.59 -5.88
CA PHE A 128 27.37 3.64 -4.50
C PHE A 128 27.81 2.43 -3.67
N VAL A 129 28.65 1.56 -4.23
CA VAL A 129 29.20 0.38 -3.55
C VAL A 129 30.69 0.63 -3.30
N ASN A 130 31.09 0.61 -2.03
CA ASN A 130 32.49 0.69 -1.64
C ASN A 130 32.85 -0.56 -0.83
N LEU A 131 33.49 -1.52 -1.49
CA LEU A 131 33.84 -2.81 -0.87
C LEU A 131 35.01 -2.67 0.10
N ASP A 132 35.95 -1.76 -0.14
CA ASP A 132 37.08 -1.50 0.77
C ASP A 132 36.60 -1.01 2.14
N ARG A 133 35.52 -0.22 2.14
CA ARG A 133 34.85 0.29 3.34
C ARG A 133 33.69 -0.57 3.81
N GLN A 134 33.35 -1.64 3.09
CA GLN A 134 32.17 -2.48 3.35
C GLN A 134 30.85 -1.68 3.42
N GLU A 135 30.71 -0.69 2.54
CA GLU A 135 29.60 0.26 2.55
C GLU A 135 28.78 0.20 1.26
N ILE A 136 27.46 0.22 1.40
CA ILE A 136 26.51 0.44 0.31
C ILE A 136 25.66 1.66 0.64
N LEU A 137 25.68 2.66 -0.26
CA LEU A 137 24.94 3.92 -0.07
C LEU A 137 23.60 3.89 -0.81
N CYS A 138 22.51 3.70 -0.06
CA CYS A 138 21.15 3.73 -0.58
C CYS A 138 20.66 5.18 -0.81
N LYS A 139 20.97 5.75 -1.98
CA LYS A 139 20.61 7.15 -2.32
C LYS A 139 19.43 7.31 -3.26
N LYS A 140 19.08 6.28 -4.04
CA LYS A 140 18.06 6.37 -5.09
C LYS A 140 17.06 5.23 -4.97
N HIS A 141 15.79 5.59 -5.14
CA HIS A 141 14.70 4.63 -5.34
C HIS A 141 14.43 4.61 -6.83
N TRP A 142 14.52 3.45 -7.48
CA TRP A 142 14.09 3.31 -8.86
C TRP A 142 12.71 2.66 -8.88
N SER A 143 11.72 3.37 -9.43
CA SER A 143 10.46 2.77 -9.83
C SER A 143 10.58 2.38 -11.30
N MET A 144 10.52 1.09 -11.62
CA MET A 144 10.21 0.67 -12.98
C MET A 144 8.83 1.23 -13.32
N ALA A 145 8.76 2.14 -14.29
CA ALA A 145 7.51 2.46 -14.94
C ALA A 145 7.13 1.23 -15.78
N MET A 146 6.18 0.42 -15.27
CA MET A 146 5.43 -0.54 -16.08
C MET A 146 4.19 0.14 -16.65
#